data_AF-A0A7S2G590-F1
#
_entry.id   AF-A0A7S2G590-F1
#
_cell.length_a   1.000
_cell.length_b   1.000
_cell.length_c   1.000
_cell.angle_alpha   90.00
_cell.angle_beta   90.00
_cell.angle_gamma   90.00
#
_symmetry.space_group_name_H-M   'P 1'
#
loop_
_entity.id
_entity.type
_entity.pdbx_description
1 polymer ?
#
loop_
_entity_poly.entity_id
_entity_poly.type
_entity_poly.pdbx_seq_one_letter_code
_entity_poly.pdbx_strand_id
1 'polypeptide(L)'
;ADTCQGQFEHPALDELKHWLENVLLKWVVDLPHAEDHHHPATHDTHDTRSSSSTGHRSSPTGNLYHHLPHDDKGQQQHESSHMKQRKLEGWRASLSLTLHQLFCEARTDSIFDMITEFPDSIVAVKELRDAVEYTAQYTPLAQALRSTLQKRILHPGATTTQVIEIYISTIKVVRLLDPLDSLVLSAVAEPVRTYLQQRPDTVRCIVQSLTDEHSDLYEELQRQLLVGTNCDLDDEESGAPWVPRQRSTTGSQTTNNNGQGGEGGGH
;
A
#
# COMPACT_ATOMS: atom_id res chain seq x y z
N ALA A 1 -19.14 -6.41 -3.16
CA ALA A 1 -18.68 -5.95 -1.84
C ALA A 1 -18.86 -7.04 -0.77
N ASP A 2 -19.82 -7.96 -0.95
CA ASP A 2 -20.16 -8.99 0.06
C ASP A 2 -19.08 -10.06 0.30
N THR A 3 -18.16 -10.31 -0.65
CA THR A 3 -17.14 -11.36 -0.52
C THR A 3 -16.08 -11.10 0.57
N CYS A 4 -15.92 -9.84 1.02
CA CYS A 4 -14.88 -9.48 1.99
C CYS A 4 -15.40 -9.37 3.44
N GLN A 5 -16.71 -9.52 3.68
CA GLN A 5 -17.30 -9.34 5.01
C GLN A 5 -17.43 -10.66 5.77
N GLY A 6 -16.89 -10.72 6.98
CA GLY A 6 -17.10 -11.83 7.93
C GLY A 6 -16.44 -13.16 7.55
N GLN A 7 -15.59 -13.19 6.52
CA GLN A 7 -14.78 -14.35 6.14
C GLN A 7 -13.31 -13.94 6.16
N PHE A 8 -12.59 -14.36 7.20
CA PHE A 8 -11.16 -14.06 7.38
C PHE A 8 -10.25 -15.29 7.24
N GLU A 9 -10.82 -16.49 7.20
CA GLU A 9 -10.10 -17.76 7.06
C GLU A 9 -9.77 -18.10 5.60
N HIS A 10 -10.43 -17.46 4.63
CA HIS A 10 -10.28 -17.73 3.20
C HIS A 10 -9.52 -16.62 2.46
N PRO A 11 -8.69 -16.98 1.45
CA PRO A 11 -7.88 -16.03 0.70
C PRO A 11 -8.70 -15.28 -0.36
N ALA A 12 -9.42 -14.24 0.08
CA ALA A 12 -10.32 -13.47 -0.77
C ALA A 12 -9.59 -12.62 -1.82
N LEU A 13 -8.38 -12.13 -1.53
CA LEU A 13 -7.59 -11.34 -2.47
C LEU A 13 -7.13 -12.19 -3.65
N ASP A 14 -6.73 -13.44 -3.40
CA ASP A 14 -6.31 -14.37 -4.46
C ASP A 14 -7.47 -14.74 -5.38
N GLU A 15 -8.67 -14.95 -4.84
CA GLU A 15 -9.88 -15.16 -5.65
C GLU A 15 -10.20 -13.95 -6.53
N LEU A 16 -10.10 -12.74 -5.97
CA LEU A 16 -10.33 -11.49 -6.71
C LEU A 16 -9.29 -11.28 -7.82
N LYS A 17 -8.01 -11.56 -7.54
CA LYS A 17 -6.95 -11.55 -8.56
C LYS A 17 -7.24 -12.55 -9.67
N HIS A 18 -7.62 -13.77 -9.32
CA HIS A 18 -7.95 -14.81 -10.29
C HIS A 18 -9.13 -14.39 -11.17
N TRP A 19 -10.17 -13.79 -10.59
CA TRP A 19 -11.31 -13.26 -11.31
C TRP A 19 -10.92 -12.11 -12.25
N LEU A 20 -10.10 -11.17 -11.78
CA LEU A 20 -9.60 -10.07 -12.60
C LEU A 20 -8.90 -10.60 -13.86
N GLU A 21 -8.00 -11.56 -13.67
CA GLU A 21 -7.16 -12.12 -14.73
C GLU A 21 -7.94 -12.98 -15.73
N ASN A 22 -8.86 -13.81 -15.24
CA ASN A 22 -9.50 -14.82 -16.06
C ASN A 22 -10.88 -14.43 -16.60
N VAL A 23 -11.51 -13.42 -16.02
CA VAL A 23 -12.84 -12.96 -16.40
C VAL A 23 -12.78 -11.53 -16.92
N LEU A 24 -12.37 -10.58 -16.08
CA LEU A 24 -12.48 -9.17 -16.43
C LEU A 24 -11.53 -8.77 -17.56
N LEU A 25 -10.26 -9.17 -17.51
CA LEU A 25 -9.31 -8.82 -18.57
C LEU A 25 -9.67 -9.46 -19.92
N LYS A 26 -10.20 -10.69 -19.91
CA LYS A 26 -10.69 -11.32 -21.15
C LYS A 26 -11.88 -10.56 -21.72
N TRP A 27 -12.84 -10.21 -20.86
CA TRP A 27 -14.00 -9.42 -21.27
C TRP A 27 -13.60 -8.03 -21.80
N VAL A 28 -12.60 -7.38 -21.19
CA VAL A 28 -12.08 -6.08 -21.67
C VAL A 28 -11.41 -6.20 -23.03
N VAL A 29 -10.69 -7.30 -23.30
CA VAL A 29 -10.06 -7.58 -24.60
C VAL A 29 -11.10 -7.90 -25.67
N ASP A 30 -12.12 -8.67 -25.32
CA ASP A 30 -13.20 -9.08 -26.23
C ASP A 30 -14.24 -7.98 -26.44
N LEU A 31 -14.16 -6.86 -25.70
CA LEU A 31 -15.06 -5.74 -25.85
C LEU A 31 -14.85 -5.12 -27.23
N PRO A 32 -15.87 -5.10 -28.11
CA PRO A 32 -15.73 -4.45 -29.41
C PRO A 32 -15.37 -2.99 -29.16
N HIS A 33 -14.17 -2.60 -29.62
CA HIS A 33 -13.82 -1.18 -29.72
C HIS A 33 -14.98 -0.53 -30.45
N ALA A 34 -15.68 0.41 -29.80
CA ALA A 34 -16.71 1.19 -30.45
C ALA A 34 -16.08 1.76 -31.72
N GLU A 35 -16.42 1.19 -32.87
CA GLU A 35 -15.92 1.66 -34.14
C GLU A 35 -16.40 3.11 -34.26
N ASP A 36 -15.45 4.03 -34.39
CA ASP A 36 -15.74 5.39 -34.84
C ASP A 36 -16.47 5.25 -36.17
N HIS A 37 -17.80 5.41 -36.11
CA HIS A 37 -18.65 5.43 -37.29
C HIS A 37 -18.10 6.51 -38.22
N HIS A 38 -17.40 6.08 -39.26
CA HIS A 38 -17.01 6.94 -40.35
C HIS A 38 -18.29 7.50 -40.97
N HIS A 39 -18.52 8.79 -40.74
CA HIS A 39 -19.51 9.55 -41.49
C HIS A 39 -19.25 9.34 -42.99
N PRO A 40 -20.24 8.88 -43.79
CA PRO A 40 -20.07 8.80 -45.23
C PRO A 40 -19.92 10.23 -45.76
N ALA A 41 -18.80 10.49 -46.44
CA ALA A 41 -18.58 11.71 -47.18
C ALA A 41 -19.77 11.91 -48.15
N THR A 42 -20.51 13.00 -47.95
CA THR A 42 -21.55 13.42 -48.87
C THR A 42 -20.93 13.74 -50.21
N HIS A 43 -21.33 12.96 -51.20
CA HIS A 43 -20.94 13.07 -52.59
C HIS A 43 -21.73 14.20 -53.24
N ASP A 44 -21.20 15.43 -53.22
CA ASP A 44 -21.75 16.52 -54.03
C ASP A 44 -21.09 16.55 -55.40
N THR A 45 -21.87 16.11 -56.39
CA THR A 45 -21.63 16.31 -57.82
C THR A 45 -22.44 17.49 -58.34
N HIS A 46 -21.87 18.18 -59.34
CA HIS A 46 -22.37 19.28 -60.20
C HIS A 46 -21.80 20.67 -59.84
N ASP A 47 -21.35 21.53 -60.76
CA ASP A 47 -20.94 21.40 -62.16
C ASP A 47 -20.37 22.77 -62.60
N THR A 48 -19.41 22.74 -63.53
CA THR A 48 -19.12 23.76 -64.56
C THR A 48 -18.97 25.25 -64.21
N ARG A 49 -17.80 25.84 -64.51
CA ARG A 49 -17.54 26.56 -65.80
C ARG A 49 -16.27 27.44 -65.72
N SER A 50 -15.26 27.02 -66.48
CA SER A 50 -14.31 27.77 -67.33
C SER A 50 -13.84 29.18 -66.95
N SER A 51 -12.51 29.39 -66.96
CA SER A 51 -11.79 30.10 -68.06
C SER A 51 -10.27 30.19 -67.85
N SER A 52 -9.53 29.49 -68.72
CA SER A 52 -8.31 29.89 -69.47
C SER A 52 -7.25 30.84 -68.88
N SER A 53 -5.99 30.40 -68.89
CA SER A 53 -4.97 30.92 -69.85
C SER A 53 -3.68 30.08 -69.89
N THR A 54 -3.33 29.57 -71.10
CA THR A 54 -2.01 29.51 -71.78
C THR A 54 -0.69 29.54 -70.95
N GLY A 55 0.34 28.72 -71.20
CA GLY A 55 0.62 27.83 -72.33
C GLY A 55 2.03 27.19 -72.28
N HIS A 56 2.34 26.42 -73.35
CA HIS A 56 3.65 25.95 -73.88
C HIS A 56 4.37 24.78 -73.16
N ARG A 57 4.41 23.56 -73.78
CA ARG A 57 5.44 22.98 -74.71
C ARG A 57 6.76 22.63 -73.97
N SER A 58 7.41 21.48 -74.05
CA SER A 58 7.39 20.29 -74.94
C SER A 58 8.03 19.08 -74.21
N SER A 59 7.70 17.87 -74.63
CA SER A 59 8.27 16.54 -74.28
C SER A 59 9.74 16.33 -74.75
N PRO A 60 10.32 15.11 -74.75
CA PRO A 60 10.33 14.00 -73.78
C PRO A 60 11.77 13.48 -73.51
N THR A 61 12.06 12.92 -72.34
CA THR A 61 13.07 11.83 -72.23
C THR A 61 12.72 10.93 -71.06
N GLY A 62 12.71 9.63 -71.34
CA GLY A 62 12.30 8.59 -70.40
C GLY A 62 13.20 8.52 -69.17
N ASN A 63 12.58 8.17 -68.06
CA ASN A 63 13.26 7.29 -67.11
C ASN A 63 12.22 6.36 -66.48
N LEU A 64 12.35 5.09 -66.85
CA LEU A 64 11.65 3.95 -66.31
C LEU A 64 12.20 3.70 -64.90
N TYR A 65 11.63 4.35 -63.89
CA TYR A 65 11.77 3.87 -62.52
C TYR A 65 10.65 2.88 -62.25
N HIS A 66 11.05 1.62 -62.13
CA HIS A 66 10.27 0.55 -61.55
C HIS A 66 9.73 1.01 -60.19
N HIS A 67 8.43 1.29 -60.11
CA HIS A 67 7.73 1.35 -58.82
C HIS A 67 7.75 -0.07 -58.25
N LEU A 68 8.66 -0.31 -57.31
CA LEU A 68 8.57 -1.44 -56.38
C LEU A 68 7.34 -1.21 -55.48
N PRO A 69 6.46 -2.21 -55.28
CA PRO A 69 5.42 -2.10 -54.27
C PRO A 69 6.10 -2.08 -52.91
N HIS A 70 5.89 -1.01 -52.15
CA HIS A 70 6.27 -0.90 -50.75
C HIS A 70 5.51 -1.96 -49.94
N ASP A 71 6.24 -2.81 -49.22
CA ASP A 71 5.77 -3.75 -48.19
C ASP A 71 5.29 -3.01 -46.91
N ASP A 72 4.42 -2.00 -47.06
CA ASP A 72 3.99 -1.12 -45.95
C ASP A 72 2.89 -1.75 -45.08
N LYS A 73 2.21 -2.79 -45.57
CA LYS A 73 1.11 -3.45 -44.86
C LYS A 73 1.58 -4.35 -43.71
N GLY A 74 2.79 -4.91 -43.81
CA GLY A 74 3.37 -5.77 -42.77
C GLY A 74 3.85 -4.98 -41.54
N GLN A 75 4.37 -3.76 -41.74
CA GLN A 75 4.77 -2.87 -40.66
C GLN A 75 3.56 -2.29 -39.90
N GLN A 76 2.50 -1.89 -40.62
CA GLN A 76 1.27 -1.35 -39.99
C GLN A 76 0.49 -2.36 -39.14
N GLN A 77 0.42 -3.64 -39.54
CA GLN A 77 -0.25 -4.67 -38.75
C GLN A 77 0.52 -5.06 -37.48
N HIS A 78 1.85 -5.10 -37.56
CA HIS A 78 2.70 -5.42 -36.41
C HIS A 78 2.67 -4.29 -35.36
N GLU A 79 2.66 -3.03 -35.82
CA GLU A 79 2.61 -1.85 -34.96
C GLU A 79 1.23 -1.67 -34.27
N SER A 80 0.13 -1.98 -34.98
CA SER A 80 -1.23 -1.99 -34.41
C SER A 80 -1.40 -3.06 -33.31
N SER A 81 -0.84 -4.26 -33.53
CA SER A 81 -0.91 -5.36 -32.57
C SER A 81 -0.08 -5.06 -31.30
N HIS A 82 1.11 -4.49 -31.48
CA HIS A 82 1.98 -4.08 -30.37
C HIS A 82 1.36 -2.93 -29.54
N MET A 83 0.68 -1.97 -30.18
CA MET A 83 -0.01 -0.88 -29.48
C MET A 83 -1.20 -1.40 -28.64
N LYS A 84 -1.96 -2.38 -29.15
CA LYS A 84 -3.06 -3.03 -28.39
C LYS A 84 -2.53 -3.76 -27.16
N GLN A 85 -1.42 -4.49 -27.31
CA GLN A 85 -0.78 -5.20 -26.20
C GLN A 85 -0.31 -4.25 -25.09
N ARG A 86 0.35 -3.14 -25.45
CA ARG A 86 0.79 -2.12 -24.49
C ARG A 86 -0.37 -1.46 -23.74
N LYS A 87 -1.48 -1.21 -24.43
CA LYS A 87 -2.70 -0.72 -23.78
C LYS A 87 -3.19 -1.75 -22.76
N LEU A 88 -3.35 -3.01 -23.14
CA LEU A 88 -3.82 -4.08 -22.25
C LEU A 88 -2.94 -4.22 -21.01
N GLU A 89 -1.62 -4.17 -21.16
CA GLU A 89 -0.67 -4.19 -20.04
C GLU A 89 -0.88 -3.00 -19.09
N GLY A 90 -1.13 -1.80 -19.63
CA GLY A 90 -1.47 -0.62 -18.84
C GLY A 90 -2.79 -0.77 -18.08
N TRP A 91 -3.84 -1.30 -18.74
CA TRP A 91 -5.12 -1.60 -18.10
C TRP A 91 -4.97 -2.64 -17.00
N ARG A 92 -4.21 -3.71 -17.24
CA ARG A 92 -3.93 -4.77 -16.26
C ARG A 92 -3.27 -4.21 -15.01
N ALA A 93 -2.21 -3.41 -15.16
CA ALA A 93 -1.53 -2.79 -14.03
C ALA A 93 -2.47 -1.84 -13.26
N SER A 94 -3.24 -1.01 -13.98
CA SER A 94 -4.20 -0.08 -13.37
C SER A 94 -5.28 -0.82 -12.59
N LEU A 95 -5.89 -1.86 -13.19
CA LEU A 95 -6.96 -2.63 -12.56
C LEU A 95 -6.45 -3.43 -11.36
N SER A 96 -5.25 -4.00 -11.45
CA SER A 96 -4.59 -4.66 -10.32
C SER A 96 -4.38 -3.68 -9.17
N LEU A 97 -3.85 -2.48 -9.44
CA LEU A 97 -3.68 -1.45 -8.43
C LEU A 97 -5.01 -1.05 -7.78
N THR A 98 -6.03 -0.75 -8.58
CA THR A 98 -7.36 -0.41 -8.08
C THR A 98 -7.98 -1.54 -7.25
N LEU A 99 -7.81 -2.79 -7.67
CA LEU A 99 -8.30 -3.95 -6.93
C LEU A 99 -7.66 -4.04 -5.54
N HIS A 100 -6.34 -3.93 -5.45
CA HIS A 100 -5.65 -3.94 -4.16
C HIS A 100 -6.04 -2.73 -3.30
N GLN A 101 -6.24 -1.55 -3.92
CA GLN A 101 -6.67 -0.35 -3.20
C GLN A 101 -8.04 -0.56 -2.53
N LEU A 102 -9.03 -1.02 -3.31
CA LEU A 102 -10.37 -1.32 -2.80
C LEU A 102 -10.36 -2.45 -1.77
N PHE A 103 -9.51 -3.45 -1.94
CA PHE A 103 -9.35 -4.53 -0.96
C PHE A 103 -8.80 -4.00 0.37
N CYS A 104 -7.77 -3.15 0.33
CA CYS A 104 -7.23 -2.49 1.51
C CYS A 104 -8.30 -1.68 2.24
N GLU A 105 -9.09 -0.88 1.51
CA GLU A 105 -10.20 -0.11 2.10
C GLU A 105 -11.21 -1.02 2.79
N ALA A 106 -11.69 -2.06 2.10
CA ALA A 106 -12.68 -2.99 2.65
C ALA A 106 -12.17 -3.72 3.90
N ARG A 107 -10.91 -4.18 3.91
CA ARG A 107 -10.32 -4.88 5.06
C ARG A 107 -9.94 -3.91 6.20
N THR A 108 -9.63 -2.66 5.88
CA THR A 108 -9.41 -1.60 6.86
C THR A 108 -10.70 -1.32 7.64
N ASP A 109 -11.85 -1.31 6.97
CA ASP A 109 -13.15 -1.13 7.63
C ASP A 109 -13.48 -2.27 8.62
N SER A 110 -13.04 -3.50 8.32
CA SER A 110 -13.24 -4.68 9.17
C SER A 110 -12.03 -5.04 10.06
N ILE A 111 -11.02 -4.17 10.16
CA ILE A 111 -9.74 -4.52 10.81
C ILE A 111 -9.88 -4.90 12.28
N PHE A 112 -10.83 -4.29 12.98
CA PHE A 112 -11.08 -4.62 14.39
C PHE A 112 -11.64 -6.03 14.55
N ASP A 113 -12.55 -6.44 13.66
CA ASP A 113 -13.13 -7.78 13.72
C ASP A 113 -12.07 -8.83 13.37
N MET A 114 -11.19 -8.53 12.41
CA MET A 114 -9.98 -9.35 12.15
C MET A 114 -9.09 -9.48 13.39
N ILE A 115 -8.86 -8.40 14.14
CA ILE A 115 -8.06 -8.45 15.37
C ILE A 115 -8.74 -9.30 16.45
N THR A 116 -10.05 -9.18 16.61
CA THR A 116 -10.79 -9.95 17.62
C THR A 116 -10.89 -11.44 17.28
N GLU A 117 -10.86 -11.80 15.99
CA GLU A 117 -10.88 -13.19 15.51
C GLU A 117 -9.48 -13.76 15.29
N PHE A 118 -8.41 -13.07 15.71
CA PHE A 118 -7.05 -13.61 15.65
C PHE A 118 -6.88 -14.71 16.73
N PRO A 119 -6.30 -15.89 16.43
CA PRO A 119 -5.46 -16.21 15.28
C PRO A 119 -6.16 -16.76 14.03
N ASP A 120 -7.46 -17.04 14.08
CA ASP A 120 -8.20 -17.65 12.96
C ASP A 120 -8.21 -16.73 11.72
N SER A 121 -8.19 -15.42 11.94
CA SER A 121 -8.11 -14.39 10.91
C SER A 121 -6.74 -14.22 10.22
N ILE A 122 -5.73 -15.05 10.53
CA ILE A 122 -4.33 -14.87 10.05
C ILE A 122 -4.21 -14.81 8.53
N VAL A 123 -5.07 -15.52 7.79
CA VAL A 123 -5.07 -15.51 6.33
C VAL A 123 -5.41 -14.12 5.81
N ALA A 124 -6.52 -13.53 6.25
CA ALA A 124 -6.90 -12.17 5.89
C ALA A 124 -5.87 -11.12 6.31
N VAL A 125 -5.22 -11.30 7.48
CA VAL A 125 -4.14 -10.41 7.92
C VAL A 125 -2.96 -10.43 6.94
N LYS A 126 -2.55 -11.60 6.47
CA LYS A 126 -1.46 -11.74 5.48
C LYS A 126 -1.83 -11.14 4.13
N GLU A 127 -3.07 -11.34 3.67
CA GLU A 127 -3.54 -10.72 2.42
C GLU A 127 -3.58 -9.19 2.53
N LEU A 128 -4.03 -8.65 3.67
CA LEU A 128 -4.02 -7.22 3.92
C LEU A 128 -2.60 -6.66 3.94
N ARG A 129 -1.64 -7.35 4.57
CA ARG A 129 -0.21 -6.98 4.52
C ARG A 129 0.25 -6.82 3.06
N ASP A 130 0.05 -7.85 2.25
CA ASP A 130 0.53 -7.88 0.87
C ASP A 130 -0.14 -6.76 0.03
N ALA A 131 -1.43 -6.50 0.25
CA ALA A 131 -2.14 -5.42 -0.43
C ALA A 131 -1.69 -4.02 0.02
N VAL A 132 -1.41 -3.83 1.31
CA VAL A 132 -0.93 -2.55 1.85
C VAL A 132 0.50 -2.27 1.39
N GLU A 133 1.36 -3.29 1.34
CA GLU A 133 2.71 -3.18 0.77
C GLU A 133 2.66 -2.79 -0.71
N TYR A 134 1.78 -3.44 -1.48
CA TYR A 134 1.61 -3.14 -2.91
C TYR A 134 1.04 -1.73 -3.18
N THR A 135 0.17 -1.23 -2.30
CA THR A 135 -0.53 0.06 -2.48
C THR A 135 0.07 1.23 -1.70
N ALA A 136 1.02 0.96 -0.79
CA ALA A 136 1.60 1.90 0.17
C ALA A 136 0.57 2.61 1.09
N GLN A 137 -0.54 1.95 1.45
CA GLN A 137 -1.65 2.54 2.23
C GLN A 137 -1.53 2.40 3.76
N TYR A 138 -0.31 2.38 4.30
CA TYR A 138 -0.10 2.23 5.75
C TYR A 138 -0.69 3.38 6.58
N THR A 139 -0.65 4.63 6.08
CA THR A 139 -1.16 5.79 6.82
C THR A 139 -2.68 5.76 7.01
N PRO A 140 -3.51 5.56 5.95
CA PRO A 140 -4.95 5.37 6.11
C PRO A 140 -5.30 4.23 7.07
N LEU A 141 -4.61 3.08 6.94
CA LEU A 141 -4.81 1.92 7.82
C LEU A 141 -4.54 2.29 9.29
N ALA A 142 -3.41 2.93 9.57
CA ALA A 142 -3.03 3.35 10.92
C ALA A 142 -4.05 4.31 11.54
N GLN A 143 -4.54 5.28 10.76
CA GLN A 143 -5.54 6.25 11.21
C GLN A 143 -6.88 5.56 11.50
N ALA A 144 -7.36 4.71 10.60
CA ALA A 144 -8.61 3.98 10.74
C ALA A 144 -8.58 3.01 11.93
N LEU A 145 -7.49 2.25 12.11
CA LEU A 145 -7.32 1.36 13.25
C LEU A 145 -7.31 2.14 14.57
N ARG A 146 -6.55 3.24 14.64
CA ARG A 146 -6.52 4.12 15.82
C ARG A 146 -7.93 4.62 16.19
N SER A 147 -8.66 5.15 15.20
CA SER A 147 -10.02 5.64 15.39
C SER A 147 -10.97 4.53 15.84
N THR A 148 -10.81 3.33 15.30
CA THR A 148 -11.66 2.17 15.64
C THR A 148 -11.42 1.69 17.05
N LEU A 149 -10.15 1.60 17.51
CA LEU A 149 -9.84 1.26 18.90
C LEU A 149 -10.40 2.30 19.88
N GLN A 150 -10.22 3.59 19.59
CA GLN A 150 -10.78 4.67 20.41
C GLN A 150 -12.30 4.57 20.54
N LYS A 151 -12.98 4.23 19.44
CA LYS A 151 -14.44 4.13 19.40
C LYS A 151 -14.99 2.86 20.04
N ARG A 152 -14.37 1.70 19.82
CA ARG A 152 -14.94 0.38 20.15
C ARG A 152 -14.44 -0.22 21.46
N ILE A 153 -13.25 0.14 21.95
CA ILE A 153 -12.67 -0.50 23.15
C ILE A 153 -12.11 0.47 24.19
N LEU A 154 -11.62 1.66 23.79
CA LEU A 154 -11.05 2.63 24.74
C LEU A 154 -12.14 3.52 25.37
N HIS A 155 -13.14 2.90 25.98
CA HIS A 155 -14.25 3.59 26.63
C HIS A 155 -14.59 2.96 27.99
N PRO A 156 -15.21 3.71 28.92
CA PRO A 156 -15.49 3.23 30.28
C PRO A 156 -16.30 1.93 30.39
N GLY A 157 -17.09 1.59 29.37
CA GLY A 157 -17.87 0.34 29.32
C GLY A 157 -17.05 -0.93 29.08
N ALA A 158 -15.79 -0.82 28.66
CA ALA A 158 -14.92 -1.98 28.43
C ALA A 158 -14.17 -2.34 29.73
N THR A 159 -13.99 -3.63 30.00
CA THR A 159 -13.21 -4.06 31.17
C THR A 159 -11.70 -3.90 30.90
N THR A 160 -10.91 -3.74 31.96
CA THR A 160 -9.44 -3.58 31.83
C THR A 160 -8.83 -4.80 31.16
N THR A 161 -9.28 -5.98 31.55
CA THR A 161 -8.89 -7.27 30.94
C THR A 161 -9.19 -7.29 29.45
N GLN A 162 -10.40 -6.91 29.02
CA GLN A 162 -10.77 -6.89 27.60
C GLN A 162 -9.91 -5.92 26.79
N VAL A 163 -9.59 -4.75 27.34
CA VAL A 163 -8.69 -3.78 26.68
C VAL A 163 -7.28 -4.38 26.51
N ILE A 164 -6.77 -5.07 27.53
CA ILE A 164 -5.46 -5.72 27.49
C ILE A 164 -5.45 -6.86 26.46
N GLU A 165 -6.46 -7.73 26.46
CA GLU A 165 -6.59 -8.85 25.51
C GLU A 165 -6.61 -8.35 24.06
N ILE A 166 -7.48 -7.38 23.75
CA ILE A 166 -7.52 -6.80 22.41
C ILE A 166 -6.20 -6.10 22.06
N TYR A 167 -5.53 -5.46 23.02
CA TYR A 167 -4.24 -4.83 22.74
C TYR A 167 -3.14 -5.85 22.41
N ILE A 168 -3.12 -7.00 23.09
CA ILE A 168 -2.22 -8.11 22.78
C ILE A 168 -2.48 -8.61 21.36
N SER A 169 -3.74 -8.91 21.01
CA SER A 169 -4.10 -9.33 19.64
C SER A 169 -3.79 -8.26 18.60
N THR A 170 -4.00 -6.98 18.92
CA THR A 170 -3.63 -5.85 18.05
C THR A 170 -2.14 -5.85 17.76
N ILE A 171 -1.28 -6.03 18.78
CA ILE A 171 0.17 -6.11 18.60
C ILE A 171 0.55 -7.32 17.73
N LYS A 172 -0.04 -8.49 17.98
CA LYS A 172 0.18 -9.71 17.18
C LYS A 172 -0.15 -9.47 15.70
N VAL A 173 -1.31 -8.89 15.40
CA VAL A 173 -1.75 -8.56 14.04
C VAL A 173 -0.88 -7.49 13.39
N VAL A 174 -0.60 -6.39 14.10
CA VAL A 174 0.19 -5.27 13.54
C VAL A 174 1.62 -5.70 13.21
N ARG A 175 2.24 -6.58 14.02
CA ARG A 175 3.57 -7.13 13.69
C ARG A 175 3.60 -7.96 12.41
N LEU A 176 2.47 -8.55 12.02
CA LEU A 176 2.34 -9.21 10.72
C LEU A 176 2.11 -8.20 9.59
N LEU A 177 1.39 -7.10 9.85
CA LEU A 177 1.04 -6.08 8.86
C LEU A 177 2.16 -5.08 8.56
N ASP A 178 2.91 -4.65 9.58
CA ASP A 178 3.98 -3.64 9.51
C ASP A 178 5.29 -4.23 10.09
N PRO A 179 6.04 -5.04 9.32
CA PRO A 179 7.25 -5.73 9.83
C PRO A 179 8.37 -4.79 10.27
N LEU A 180 8.34 -3.51 9.85
CA LEU A 180 9.31 -2.50 10.28
C LEU A 180 8.92 -1.84 11.62
N ASP A 181 7.76 -2.21 12.19
CA ASP A 181 7.24 -1.77 13.50
C ASP A 181 7.17 -0.24 13.69
N SER A 182 7.06 0.54 12.60
CA SER A 182 7.38 1.98 12.65
C SER A 182 6.16 2.90 12.58
N LEU A 183 5.12 2.55 11.82
CA LEU A 183 4.03 3.48 11.52
C LEU A 183 2.71 3.06 12.19
N VAL A 184 2.26 1.84 11.95
CA VAL A 184 0.94 1.39 12.40
C VAL A 184 0.94 1.18 13.91
N LEU A 185 1.97 0.49 14.44
CA LEU A 185 2.09 0.21 15.87
C LEU A 185 2.22 1.50 16.69
N SER A 186 3.05 2.44 16.23
CA SER A 186 3.23 3.75 16.84
C SER A 186 1.90 4.52 16.98
N ALA A 187 1.09 4.52 15.92
CA ALA A 187 -0.19 5.23 15.90
C ALA A 187 -1.22 4.70 16.92
N VAL A 188 -1.20 3.40 17.20
CA VAL A 188 -2.18 2.75 18.09
C VAL A 188 -1.69 2.54 19.51
N ALA A 189 -0.38 2.39 19.72
CA ALA A 189 0.18 2.08 21.03
C ALA A 189 -0.03 3.21 22.04
N GLU A 190 0.22 4.46 21.64
CA GLU A 190 0.10 5.61 22.53
C GLU A 190 -1.31 5.78 23.14
N PRO A 191 -2.40 5.85 22.34
CA PRO A 191 -3.73 6.03 22.93
C PRO A 191 -4.17 4.88 23.84
N VAL A 192 -3.76 3.64 23.54
CA VAL A 192 -4.06 2.49 24.41
C VAL A 192 -3.28 2.58 25.73
N ARG A 193 -1.99 2.94 25.67
CA ARG A 193 -1.15 3.13 26.88
C ARG A 193 -1.69 4.25 27.77
N THR A 194 -2.00 5.41 27.20
CA THR A 194 -2.58 6.53 27.94
C THR A 194 -3.87 6.12 28.64
N TYR A 195 -4.74 5.38 27.94
CA TYR A 195 -6.01 4.91 28.50
C TYR A 195 -5.79 3.92 29.67
N LEU A 196 -4.90 2.94 29.51
CA LEU A 196 -4.60 1.95 30.55
C LEU A 196 -3.93 2.58 31.79
N GLN A 197 -3.10 3.60 31.62
CA GLN A 197 -2.48 4.32 32.74
C GLN A 197 -3.49 5.04 33.63
N GLN A 198 -4.63 5.45 33.08
CA GLN A 198 -5.70 6.12 33.84
C GLN A 198 -6.56 5.13 34.64
N ARG A 199 -6.46 3.83 34.36
CA ARG A 199 -7.24 2.80 35.05
C ARG A 199 -6.46 2.28 36.27
N PRO A 200 -7.02 2.40 37.49
CA PRO A 200 -6.29 2.07 38.72
C PRO A 200 -6.03 0.55 38.88
N ASP A 201 -6.78 -0.29 38.18
CA ASP A 201 -6.72 -1.75 38.27
C ASP A 201 -5.82 -2.41 37.22
N THR A 202 -5.22 -1.64 36.30
CA THR A 202 -4.38 -2.14 35.20
C THR A 202 -3.25 -3.05 35.66
N VAL A 203 -2.47 -2.63 36.66
CA VAL A 203 -1.35 -3.43 37.17
C VAL A 203 -1.83 -4.77 37.71
N ARG A 204 -2.94 -4.78 38.46
CA ARG A 204 -3.52 -6.00 39.01
C ARG A 204 -3.96 -6.95 37.90
N CYS A 205 -4.63 -6.43 36.87
CA CYS A 205 -5.05 -7.24 35.71
C CYS A 205 -3.86 -7.81 34.94
N ILE A 206 -2.79 -7.04 34.72
CA ILE A 206 -1.57 -7.51 34.05
C ILE A 206 -0.90 -8.61 34.87
N VAL A 207 -0.71 -8.40 36.17
CA VAL A 207 -0.09 -9.41 37.05
C VAL A 207 -0.95 -10.68 37.07
N GLN A 208 -2.27 -10.54 37.22
CA GLN A 208 -3.18 -11.68 37.19
C GLN A 208 -3.04 -12.49 35.89
N SER A 209 -2.99 -11.81 34.73
CA SER A 209 -2.77 -12.48 33.45
C SER A 209 -1.39 -13.15 33.41
N LEU A 210 -0.31 -12.46 33.79
CA LEU A 210 1.04 -13.04 33.83
C LEU A 210 1.20 -14.22 34.81
N THR A 211 0.29 -14.39 35.77
CA THR A 211 0.28 -15.53 36.69
C THR A 211 -0.71 -16.63 36.31
N ASP A 212 -1.57 -16.37 35.34
CA ASP A 212 -2.54 -17.33 34.82
C ASP A 212 -1.95 -18.09 33.64
N GLU A 213 -1.72 -19.39 33.83
CA GLU A 213 -1.08 -20.27 32.84
C GLU A 213 -1.88 -20.40 31.54
N HIS A 214 -3.16 -20.02 31.55
CA HIS A 214 -4.05 -20.07 30.40
C HIS A 214 -4.19 -18.73 29.66
N SER A 215 -3.50 -17.68 30.11
CA SER A 215 -3.62 -16.37 29.46
C SER A 215 -2.63 -16.21 28.31
N ASP A 216 -3.08 -15.54 27.24
CA ASP A 216 -2.26 -15.16 26.08
C ASP A 216 -0.95 -14.47 26.46
N LEU A 217 -0.96 -13.66 27.51
CA LEU A 217 0.21 -12.90 27.95
C LEU A 217 1.24 -13.81 28.61
N TYR A 218 0.79 -14.82 29.34
CA TYR A 218 1.66 -15.84 29.93
C TYR A 218 2.29 -16.71 28.84
N GLU A 219 1.51 -17.16 27.87
CA GLU A 219 2.03 -17.93 26.73
C GLU A 219 3.09 -17.15 25.94
N GLU A 220 2.86 -15.87 25.67
CA GLU A 220 3.82 -15.01 24.97
C GLU A 220 5.11 -14.80 25.78
N LEU A 221 5.00 -14.67 27.11
CA LEU A 221 6.17 -14.62 28.00
C LEU A 221 6.96 -15.94 27.94
N GLN A 222 6.29 -17.08 28.07
CA GLN A 222 6.92 -18.38 27.96
C GLN A 222 7.61 -18.55 26.61
N ARG A 223 6.95 -18.16 25.51
CA ARG A 223 7.53 -18.20 24.17
C ARG A 223 8.82 -17.38 24.09
N GLN A 224 8.86 -16.20 24.67
CA GLN A 224 10.07 -15.37 24.71
C GLN A 224 11.19 -16.00 25.57
N LEU A 225 10.84 -16.63 26.70
CA LEU A 225 11.81 -17.35 27.54
C LEU A 225 12.36 -18.60 26.85
N LEU A 226 11.53 -19.33 26.08
CA LEU A 226 11.93 -20.53 25.34
C LEU A 226 12.75 -20.22 24.09
N VAL A 227 12.53 -19.07 23.44
CA VAL A 227 13.31 -18.62 22.27
C VAL A 227 14.73 -18.19 22.65
N GLY A 228 15.04 -18.01 23.95
CA GLY A 228 16.32 -17.49 24.42
C GLY A 228 16.48 -16.02 24.01
N THR A 229 16.95 -15.11 24.85
CA THR A 229 18.40 -14.90 25.07
C THR A 229 19.31 -15.28 23.87
N ASN A 230 18.92 -14.95 22.64
CA ASN A 230 19.88 -14.62 21.59
C ASN A 230 20.31 -13.14 21.65
N CYS A 231 20.04 -12.44 22.76
CA CYS A 231 20.37 -11.04 22.95
C CYS A 231 21.42 -10.75 24.04
N ASP A 232 21.72 -11.65 24.99
CA ASP A 232 22.59 -11.30 26.14
C ASP A 232 23.26 -12.52 26.82
N LEU A 233 24.06 -13.33 26.10
CA LEU A 233 24.92 -14.36 26.74
C LEU A 233 26.35 -14.44 26.17
N ASP A 234 26.84 -13.39 25.50
CA ASP A 234 28.25 -13.28 25.06
C ASP A 234 28.97 -12.04 25.64
N ASP A 235 28.44 -11.41 26.70
CA ASP A 235 29.05 -10.20 27.31
C ASP A 235 29.57 -10.42 28.74
N GLU A 236 30.01 -11.65 29.05
CA GLU A 236 30.72 -12.00 30.29
C GLU A 236 32.24 -12.14 30.07
N GLU A 237 32.88 -11.36 29.17
CA GLU A 237 34.34 -11.13 29.24
C GLU A 237 34.83 -9.88 28.49
N SER A 238 34.28 -8.70 28.78
CA SER A 238 35.03 -7.46 28.56
C SER A 238 34.58 -6.39 29.54
N GLY A 239 35.46 -6.04 30.48
CA GLY A 239 35.26 -4.94 31.44
C GLY A 239 35.28 -3.56 30.78
N ALA A 240 34.58 -3.38 29.66
CA ALA A 240 34.36 -2.09 29.03
C ALA A 240 33.35 -1.29 29.87
N PRO A 241 33.69 -0.06 30.31
CA PRO A 241 32.73 0.80 30.99
C PRO A 241 31.52 1.05 30.09
N TRP A 242 30.33 0.74 30.60
CA TRP A 242 29.07 0.96 29.91
C TRP A 242 28.95 2.42 29.41
N VAL A 243 28.76 2.60 28.09
CA VAL A 243 28.58 3.92 27.47
C VAL A 243 27.13 4.06 27.01
N PRO A 244 26.33 4.99 27.58
CA PRO A 244 24.97 5.23 27.11
C PRO A 244 24.97 5.73 25.66
N ARG A 245 24.04 5.23 24.84
CA ARG A 245 23.84 5.70 23.46
C ARG A 245 23.62 7.22 23.46
N GLN A 246 24.51 7.95 22.79
CA GLN A 246 24.34 9.38 22.62
C GLN A 246 23.20 9.65 21.64
N ARG A 247 22.24 10.47 22.06
CA ARG A 247 21.16 10.98 21.23
C ARG A 247 21.81 11.74 20.06
N SER A 248 21.52 11.32 18.83
CA SER A 248 21.94 12.04 17.62
C SER A 248 21.42 13.47 17.67
N THR A 249 22.31 14.42 17.99
CA THR A 249 22.03 15.84 17.88
C THR A 249 22.02 16.17 16.39
N THR A 250 20.84 16.23 15.78
CA THR A 250 20.67 16.91 14.50
C THR A 250 21.09 18.37 14.71
N GLY A 251 22.18 18.76 14.05
CA GLY A 251 22.80 20.07 14.23
C GLY A 251 21.86 21.21 13.86
N SER A 252 21.51 22.02 14.84
CA SER A 252 21.10 23.40 14.59
C SER A 252 22.37 24.20 14.27
N GLN A 253 22.65 24.39 12.98
CA GLN A 253 23.54 25.46 12.55
C GLN A 253 22.85 26.80 12.85
N THR A 254 23.13 27.39 14.01
CA THR A 254 22.99 28.84 14.20
C THR A 254 24.33 29.47 13.82
N THR A 255 24.39 30.02 12.61
CA THR A 255 25.41 30.96 12.20
C THR A 255 25.40 32.14 13.17
N ASN A 256 26.48 32.37 13.92
CA ASN A 256 26.65 33.63 14.65
C ASN A 256 27.98 34.27 14.24
N ASN A 257 27.84 35.45 13.67
CA ASN A 257 28.89 36.23 13.06
C ASN A 257 29.70 36.94 14.15
N ASN A 258 31.02 36.92 14.01
CA ASN A 258 31.99 37.49 14.93
C ASN A 258 31.93 39.03 14.93
N GLY A 259 32.00 39.66 16.11
CA GLY A 259 31.99 41.13 16.23
C GLY A 259 32.25 41.67 17.64
N GLN A 260 33.52 41.71 18.02
CA GLN A 260 34.19 42.77 18.80
C GLN A 260 33.55 43.35 20.09
N GLY A 261 34.29 43.21 21.19
CA GLY A 261 34.23 44.02 22.41
C GLY A 261 34.77 43.19 23.57
N GLY A 262 36.01 43.33 24.02
CA GLY A 262 36.58 44.56 24.56
C GLY A 262 36.62 44.40 26.07
N GLU A 263 37.76 43.93 26.58
CA GLU A 263 38.07 43.77 28.00
C GLU A 263 38.04 45.12 28.76
N GLY A 264 37.64 45.04 30.04
CA GLY A 264 37.70 46.10 31.04
C GLY A 264 36.49 45.95 31.97
N GLY A 265 36.60 45.64 33.26
CA GLY A 265 37.66 45.82 34.22
C GLY A 265 37.02 46.36 35.50
N GLY A 266 37.28 45.73 36.65
CA GLY A 266 37.24 46.39 37.96
C GLY A 266 35.96 46.28 38.80
N HIS A 267 36.16 45.61 39.94
CA HIS A 267 35.57 45.82 41.28
C HIS A 267 34.11 45.46 41.53
#